data_AF-A0ABD3T8M4-F1
#
_entry.id   AF-A0ABD3T8M4-F1
#
_cell.length_a   1.000
_cell.length_b   1.000
_cell.length_c   1.000
_cell.angle_alpha   90.00
_cell.angle_beta   90.00
_cell.angle_gamma   90.00
#
_symmetry.space_group_name_H-M   'P 1'
#
loop_
_entity.id
_entity.type
_entity.pdbx_description
1 polymer ?
#
loop_
_entity_poly.entity_id
_entity_poly.type
_entity_poly.pdbx_seq_one_letter_code
_entity_poly.pdbx_strand_id
1 'polypeptide(L)'
;MGYVTSSSLKTISFLMFVLVASTSSQSQNNTRCPFSLLYHFGDGVFDSGNAVANALFGSRLPAANIPYGITFPGRPTGRWSDGLLDIDYGAQALGFQGITAYLSQNSSSANAIMFAVARSPVLDRSFFILRGIIIPSYTVSLSGQMSWFRRYLNTVSSTPADRANRLANALILFGDVEANDITYSLIQRKSIRQVQSYIPYVTRAQINAAREVIRMGATRIILPGNAPIGCYPFVLTELASANPADYDNMGCLRSVNDLIILKNNDLQQAIDGLRREFPNTFIFYADFYNSELSLLRNNNTLRACCGIGGRYNYDSRRFCGSRGVPVCPDPNQYFFWDGIHLTQEANNRISTALQADTLSTLNCTRDTKEKVKEIMVYATSSSMKAICFIVFGLGFPEITAYLSINSSSVNAIMFAVARSPVLDRSFFTTRGIRIPSYTVSLSVQMSWFKKYLNTICSTPTDRAKKLSKALVLFGDEEANDITYSLIQRKSIRHVQSYIPYVTKAQINAAREVIKMGATRVILPGNAPIGCYPFILTELASDNRCNFFTQSPMGGCGVGGRSDFFFLSLFFDK
;
A
#
# COMPACT_ATOMS: atom_id res chain seq x y z
N MET A 1 -69.06 39.46 13.95
CA MET A 1 -67.60 39.46 13.66
C MET A 1 -67.04 38.19 14.27
N GLY A 2 -66.54 37.18 13.58
CA GLY A 2 -66.29 36.93 12.17
C GLY A 2 -65.45 35.65 12.15
N TYR A 3 -66.04 34.54 11.70
CA TYR A 3 -65.30 33.34 11.29
C TYR A 3 -64.68 33.63 9.92
N VAL A 4 -63.38 33.35 9.71
CA VAL A 4 -62.85 32.87 8.43
C VAL A 4 -61.55 32.07 8.68
N THR A 5 -61.64 30.77 8.43
CA THR A 5 -60.58 29.86 7.98
C THR A 5 -60.25 30.14 6.52
N SER A 6 -58.98 30.13 6.08
CA SER A 6 -58.54 29.94 4.68
C SER A 6 -57.02 30.15 4.61
N SER A 7 -56.20 29.12 4.37
CA SER A 7 -55.69 28.74 3.04
C SER A 7 -55.21 29.93 2.18
N SER A 8 -53.91 29.95 1.88
CA SER A 8 -53.27 30.37 0.62
C SER A 8 -51.96 31.10 0.90
N LEU A 9 -50.85 30.36 0.79
CA LEU A 9 -49.58 30.83 0.19
C LEU A 9 -48.70 29.59 -0.05
N LYS A 10 -49.24 28.68 -0.88
CA LYS A 10 -48.43 27.75 -1.68
C LYS A 10 -47.99 28.53 -2.92
N THR A 11 -46.83 29.16 -2.87
CA THR A 11 -45.97 29.48 -4.03
C THR A 11 -44.75 30.24 -3.49
N ILE A 12 -43.57 29.99 -4.05
CA ILE A 12 -42.25 30.46 -3.59
C ILE A 12 -41.58 29.53 -2.53
N SER A 13 -41.46 28.25 -2.85
CA SER A 13 -40.27 27.45 -2.47
C SER A 13 -40.20 26.19 -3.34
N PHE A 14 -40.19 26.37 -4.67
CA PHE A 14 -40.12 25.26 -5.63
C PHE A 14 -39.14 25.50 -6.77
N LEU A 15 -38.11 26.33 -6.59
CA LEU A 15 -37.20 26.66 -7.72
C LEU A 15 -35.72 26.86 -7.41
N MET A 16 -35.20 26.37 -6.27
CA MET A 16 -33.75 26.24 -6.05
C MET A 16 -33.42 25.08 -5.07
N PHE A 17 -33.93 23.88 -5.33
CA PHE A 17 -33.41 22.65 -4.69
C PHE A 17 -33.49 21.46 -5.64
N VAL A 18 -33.05 21.68 -6.88
CA VAL A 18 -32.65 20.62 -7.80
C VAL A 18 -31.21 20.95 -8.19
N LEU A 19 -30.32 19.97 -7.96
CA LEU A 19 -28.86 19.96 -8.25
C LEU A 19 -27.95 20.64 -7.23
N VAL A 20 -27.76 20.02 -6.06
CA VAL A 20 -26.47 19.38 -5.71
C VAL A 20 -26.79 18.21 -4.77
N ALA A 21 -27.42 17.16 -5.31
CA ALA A 21 -27.10 15.84 -4.79
C ALA A 21 -25.65 15.60 -5.22
N SER A 22 -24.71 15.83 -4.30
CA SER A 22 -23.37 15.29 -4.42
C SER A 22 -23.52 13.78 -4.37
N THR A 23 -23.94 13.17 -5.48
CA THR A 23 -23.56 11.82 -5.79
C THR A 23 -22.04 11.87 -5.86
N SER A 24 -21.42 11.58 -4.71
CA SER A 24 -20.09 11.00 -4.69
C SER A 24 -20.16 9.88 -5.71
N SER A 25 -19.69 10.15 -6.92
CA SER A 25 -19.48 9.15 -7.93
C SER A 25 -18.40 8.28 -7.31
N GLN A 26 -18.80 7.24 -6.56
CA GLN A 26 -17.94 6.13 -6.28
C GLN A 26 -17.52 5.67 -7.67
N SER A 27 -16.28 6.01 -8.02
CA SER A 27 -15.53 5.38 -9.09
C SER A 27 -15.83 3.89 -8.98
N GLN A 28 -16.71 3.38 -9.85
CA GLN A 28 -16.82 1.95 -10.01
C GLN A 28 -15.48 1.55 -10.58
N ASN A 29 -14.57 1.09 -9.71
CA ASN A 29 -13.39 0.40 -10.14
C ASN A 29 -13.88 -0.71 -11.05
N ASN A 30 -13.74 -0.52 -12.37
CA ASN A 30 -14.14 -1.52 -13.35
C ASN A 30 -13.10 -2.65 -13.35
N THR A 31 -12.71 -3.15 -12.18
CA THR A 31 -11.89 -4.35 -12.07
C THR A 31 -12.80 -5.55 -12.31
N ARG A 32 -12.48 -6.33 -13.34
CA ARG A 32 -13.09 -7.62 -13.63
C ARG A 32 -12.12 -8.71 -13.19
N CYS A 33 -12.49 -9.42 -12.13
CA CYS A 33 -11.78 -10.61 -11.67
C CYS A 33 -12.50 -11.88 -12.14
N PRO A 34 -11.82 -13.05 -12.18
CA PRO A 34 -12.43 -14.34 -12.55
C PRO A 34 -13.29 -14.94 -11.43
N PHE A 35 -13.71 -14.11 -10.48
CA PHE A 35 -14.57 -14.43 -9.35
C PHE A 35 -15.43 -13.22 -9.04
N SER A 36 -16.62 -13.45 -8.47
CA SER A 36 -17.55 -12.39 -8.08
C SER A 36 -17.93 -12.44 -6.60
N LEU A 37 -17.29 -13.31 -5.82
CA LEU A 37 -17.52 -13.48 -4.39
C LEU A 37 -16.21 -13.35 -3.60
N LEU A 38 -16.29 -12.78 -2.41
CA LEU A 38 -15.17 -12.66 -1.48
C LEU A 38 -15.60 -13.13 -0.10
N TYR A 39 -14.88 -14.09 0.47
CA TYR A 39 -15.04 -14.52 1.85
C TYR A 39 -13.76 -14.31 2.62
N HIS A 40 -13.85 -13.57 3.72
CA HIS A 40 -12.68 -13.20 4.52
C HIS A 40 -12.79 -13.73 5.96
N PHE A 41 -11.72 -14.34 6.44
CA PHE A 41 -11.51 -14.77 7.83
C PHE A 41 -10.37 -13.96 8.42
N GLY A 42 -10.36 -13.65 9.72
CA GLY A 42 -9.36 -12.70 10.22
C GLY A 42 -9.51 -12.32 11.69
N ASP A 43 -8.79 -11.27 12.08
CA ASP A 43 -8.87 -10.65 13.41
C ASP A 43 -9.29 -9.15 13.36
N GLY A 44 -8.80 -8.33 14.30
CA GLY A 44 -9.15 -6.91 14.44
C GLY A 44 -8.53 -5.99 13.39
N VAL A 45 -7.46 -6.41 12.71
CA VAL A 45 -6.87 -5.68 11.59
C VAL A 45 -7.85 -5.62 10.40
N PHE A 46 -8.76 -6.60 10.32
CA PHE A 46 -9.75 -6.73 9.24
C PHE A 46 -11.20 -6.65 9.70
N ASP A 47 -11.47 -6.58 11.01
CA ASP A 47 -12.83 -6.57 11.55
C ASP A 47 -13.54 -5.26 11.20
N SER A 48 -14.49 -5.34 10.28
CA SER A 48 -15.33 -4.22 9.85
C SER A 48 -16.63 -4.07 10.65
N GLY A 49 -16.84 -4.86 11.71
CA GLY A 49 -17.95 -4.67 12.65
C GLY A 49 -18.50 -5.92 13.33
N ASN A 50 -17.95 -7.11 13.15
CA ASN A 50 -18.44 -8.32 13.83
C ASN A 50 -18.27 -8.24 15.36
N ALA A 51 -17.12 -7.76 15.86
CA ALA A 51 -16.93 -7.64 17.30
C ALA A 51 -17.93 -6.66 17.93
N VAL A 52 -18.23 -5.54 17.26
CA VAL A 52 -19.22 -4.55 17.71
C VAL A 52 -20.66 -5.02 17.53
N ALA A 53 -20.94 -5.85 16.51
CA ALA A 53 -22.26 -6.46 16.31
C ALA A 53 -22.57 -7.58 17.32
N ASN A 54 -21.57 -8.05 18.09
CA ASN A 54 -21.81 -9.02 19.14
C ASN A 54 -22.68 -8.42 20.26
N ALA A 55 -23.90 -8.91 20.40
CA ALA A 55 -24.92 -8.35 21.29
C ALA A 55 -24.52 -8.27 22.78
N LEU A 56 -23.61 -9.12 23.24
CA LEU A 56 -23.25 -9.19 24.67
C LEU A 56 -22.17 -8.16 25.06
N PHE A 57 -21.26 -7.85 24.14
CA PHE A 57 -20.04 -7.08 24.46
C PHE A 57 -19.82 -5.88 23.55
N GLY A 58 -20.41 -5.89 22.35
CA GLY A 58 -20.00 -5.03 21.25
C GLY A 58 -20.11 -3.53 21.52
N SER A 59 -21.19 -3.08 22.18
CA SER A 59 -21.38 -1.66 22.53
C SER A 59 -20.37 -1.11 23.54
N ARG A 60 -19.68 -2.00 24.26
CA ARG A 60 -18.63 -1.64 25.24
C ARG A 60 -17.23 -1.67 24.63
N LEU A 61 -17.08 -2.12 23.39
CA LEU A 61 -15.78 -2.18 22.74
C LEU A 61 -15.32 -0.78 22.31
N PRO A 62 -13.99 -0.53 22.32
CA PRO A 62 -13.44 0.75 21.89
C PRO A 62 -13.92 1.16 20.49
N ALA A 63 -13.90 0.24 19.53
CA ALA A 63 -14.30 0.49 18.14
C ALA A 63 -15.79 0.86 17.93
N ALA A 64 -16.62 0.73 18.97
CA ALA A 64 -18.01 1.20 18.96
C ALA A 64 -18.14 2.69 19.31
N ASN A 65 -17.04 3.35 19.70
CA ASN A 65 -17.04 4.70 20.25
C ASN A 65 -16.03 5.61 19.53
N ILE A 66 -16.24 6.93 19.62
CA ILE A 66 -15.24 7.93 19.20
C ILE A 66 -13.96 7.70 20.01
N PRO A 67 -12.76 7.79 19.42
CA PRO A 67 -12.46 8.40 18.11
C PRO A 67 -12.35 7.44 16.92
N TYR A 68 -12.75 6.18 17.04
CA TYR A 68 -12.72 5.27 15.87
C TYR A 68 -13.66 5.77 14.78
N GLY A 69 -13.20 5.70 13.53
CA GLY A 69 -13.91 6.22 12.37
C GLY A 69 -13.93 7.76 12.22
N ILE A 70 -13.09 8.50 12.94
CA ILE A 70 -13.04 9.98 12.87
C ILE A 70 -12.62 10.51 11.48
N THR A 71 -11.73 9.81 10.78
CA THR A 71 -11.28 10.16 9.42
C THR A 71 -12.32 9.72 8.38
N PHE A 72 -12.87 8.51 8.54
CA PHE A 72 -13.96 8.03 7.72
C PHE A 72 -14.90 7.10 8.50
N PRO A 73 -16.23 7.31 8.44
CA PRO A 73 -16.96 8.40 7.82
C PRO A 73 -17.22 9.59 8.77
N GLY A 74 -16.38 9.81 9.78
CA GLY A 74 -16.61 10.79 10.85
C GLY A 74 -17.42 10.24 12.03
N ARG A 75 -17.61 8.92 12.11
CA ARG A 75 -18.31 8.22 13.20
C ARG A 75 -17.85 6.77 13.32
N PRO A 76 -18.03 6.11 14.49
CA PRO A 76 -17.67 4.71 14.65
C PRO A 76 -18.44 3.80 13.69
N THR A 77 -17.71 2.86 13.07
CA THR A 77 -18.29 1.83 12.19
C THR A 77 -18.09 0.41 12.70
N GLY A 78 -17.33 0.24 13.78
CA GLY A 78 -16.86 -1.05 14.26
C GLY A 78 -15.48 -1.47 13.71
N ARG A 79 -14.91 -0.69 12.78
CA ARG A 79 -13.51 -0.81 12.36
C ARG A 79 -12.56 -0.33 13.46
N TRP A 80 -11.46 -1.05 13.63
CA TRP A 80 -10.42 -0.71 14.60
C TRP A 80 -9.38 0.24 13.98
N SER A 81 -9.83 1.35 13.42
CA SER A 81 -8.98 2.39 12.83
C SER A 81 -9.68 3.75 12.95
N ASP A 82 -8.99 4.84 12.59
CA ASP A 82 -9.63 6.13 12.35
C ASP A 82 -10.50 6.13 11.08
N GLY A 83 -10.40 5.10 10.24
CA GLY A 83 -11.25 4.97 9.06
C GLY A 83 -11.25 3.58 8.44
N LEU A 84 -11.05 3.53 7.12
CA LEU A 84 -11.02 2.29 6.34
C LEU A 84 -9.81 1.41 6.67
N LEU A 85 -10.03 0.10 6.61
CA LEU A 85 -9.02 -0.94 6.76
C LEU A 85 -8.43 -1.30 5.39
N ASP A 86 -7.28 -1.96 5.38
CA ASP A 86 -6.60 -2.42 4.16
C ASP A 86 -7.46 -3.36 3.30
N ILE A 87 -8.31 -4.19 3.91
CA ILE A 87 -9.30 -5.02 3.23
C ILE A 87 -10.43 -4.23 2.58
N ASP A 88 -10.78 -3.05 3.08
CA ASP A 88 -11.78 -2.20 2.40
C ASP A 88 -11.22 -1.72 1.06
N TYR A 89 -9.97 -1.26 1.07
CA TYR A 89 -9.24 -0.89 -0.14
C TYR A 89 -9.02 -2.08 -1.06
N GLY A 90 -8.68 -3.25 -0.50
CA GLY A 90 -8.50 -4.49 -1.24
C GLY A 90 -9.79 -4.94 -1.94
N ALA A 91 -10.92 -4.93 -1.22
CA ALA A 91 -12.22 -5.26 -1.79
C ALA A 91 -12.59 -4.30 -2.94
N GLN A 92 -12.37 -3.00 -2.76
CA GLN A 92 -12.59 -2.01 -3.82
C GLN A 92 -11.67 -2.25 -5.04
N ALA A 93 -10.40 -2.57 -4.81
CA ALA A 93 -9.46 -2.87 -5.88
C ALA A 93 -9.86 -4.10 -6.69
N LEU A 94 -10.50 -5.08 -6.03
CA LEU A 94 -11.05 -6.30 -6.62
C LEU A 94 -12.44 -6.10 -7.27
N GLY A 95 -12.99 -4.88 -7.26
CA GLY A 95 -14.27 -4.55 -7.90
C GLY A 95 -15.51 -4.72 -7.01
N PHE A 96 -15.34 -4.96 -5.70
CA PHE A 96 -16.45 -4.99 -4.75
C PHE A 96 -16.78 -3.58 -4.25
N GLN A 97 -18.06 -3.27 -4.06
CA GLN A 97 -18.50 -1.97 -3.52
C GLN A 97 -18.13 -1.77 -2.04
N GLY A 98 -17.91 -2.87 -1.33
CA GLY A 98 -17.55 -2.91 0.08
C GLY A 98 -17.60 -4.34 0.60
N ILE A 99 -17.20 -4.54 1.85
CA ILE A 99 -17.22 -5.85 2.52
C ILE A 99 -18.10 -5.79 3.77
N THR A 100 -18.98 -6.78 3.91
CA THR A 100 -20.03 -6.79 4.94
C THR A 100 -19.68 -7.77 6.07
N ALA A 101 -19.71 -7.29 7.32
CA ALA A 101 -19.54 -8.15 8.49
C ALA A 101 -20.69 -9.16 8.60
N TYR A 102 -20.36 -10.44 8.82
CA TYR A 102 -21.29 -11.56 8.90
C TYR A 102 -22.46 -11.30 9.88
N LEU A 103 -22.16 -10.77 11.07
CA LEU A 103 -23.15 -10.49 12.10
C LEU A 103 -24.01 -9.25 11.84
N SER A 104 -23.62 -8.41 10.87
CA SER A 104 -24.41 -7.23 10.46
C SER A 104 -25.41 -7.51 9.33
N GLN A 105 -25.52 -8.77 8.87
CA GLN A 105 -26.29 -9.08 7.67
C GLN A 105 -27.81 -9.02 7.91
N ASN A 106 -28.43 -7.97 7.35
CA ASN A 106 -29.85 -7.90 7.04
C ASN A 106 -30.18 -8.30 5.59
N SER A 107 -29.20 -8.72 4.77
CA SER A 107 -29.50 -9.16 3.39
C SER A 107 -28.54 -10.24 2.89
N SER A 108 -29.10 -11.36 2.44
CA SER A 108 -28.41 -12.50 1.83
C SER A 108 -27.75 -12.21 0.47
N SER A 109 -27.79 -10.94 0.01
CA SER A 109 -27.34 -10.48 -1.30
C SER A 109 -25.92 -9.90 -1.32
N ALA A 110 -25.22 -9.87 -0.17
CA ALA A 110 -23.84 -9.40 -0.14
C ALA A 110 -22.89 -10.38 -0.85
N ASN A 111 -22.10 -9.85 -1.79
CA ASN A 111 -21.11 -10.63 -2.55
C ASN A 111 -19.73 -10.68 -1.88
N ALA A 112 -19.46 -9.81 -0.91
CA ALA A 112 -18.24 -9.82 -0.11
C ALA A 112 -18.59 -9.86 1.37
N ILE A 113 -18.11 -10.89 2.09
CA ILE A 113 -18.50 -11.17 3.47
C ILE A 113 -17.27 -11.41 4.33
N MET A 114 -17.30 -10.77 5.49
CA MET A 114 -16.26 -10.80 6.52
C MET A 114 -16.71 -11.62 7.73
N PHE A 115 -15.97 -12.67 8.05
CA PHE A 115 -16.10 -13.50 9.25
C PHE A 115 -15.07 -13.16 10.33
N ALA A 116 -14.10 -12.29 10.04
CA ALA A 116 -13.09 -11.84 11.01
C ALA A 116 -13.76 -11.23 12.25
N VAL A 117 -13.18 -11.49 13.42
CA VAL A 117 -13.63 -10.90 14.68
C VAL A 117 -12.42 -10.37 15.41
N ALA A 118 -12.49 -9.12 15.86
CA ALA A 118 -11.38 -8.49 16.53
C ALA A 118 -10.83 -9.33 17.68
N ARG A 119 -9.50 -9.29 17.83
CA ARG A 119 -8.76 -9.97 18.90
C ARG A 119 -8.76 -11.50 18.84
N SER A 120 -9.28 -12.08 17.77
CA SER A 120 -9.43 -13.51 17.66
C SER A 120 -8.12 -14.21 17.29
N PRO A 121 -7.73 -15.25 18.03
CA PRO A 121 -6.61 -16.12 17.65
C PRO A 121 -7.01 -17.12 16.56
N VAL A 122 -6.04 -17.76 15.95
CA VAL A 122 -6.25 -18.96 15.13
C VAL A 122 -6.75 -20.11 16.01
N LEU A 123 -6.07 -20.36 17.13
CA LEU A 123 -6.31 -21.51 17.98
C LEU A 123 -7.55 -21.32 18.87
N ASP A 124 -8.16 -22.44 19.26
CA ASP A 124 -9.33 -22.41 20.12
C ASP A 124 -9.00 -21.97 21.55
N ARG A 125 -9.97 -21.35 22.23
CA ARG A 125 -9.82 -20.89 23.62
C ARG A 125 -9.31 -21.98 24.56
N SER A 126 -9.67 -23.24 24.33
CA SER A 126 -9.19 -24.39 25.11
C SER A 126 -7.66 -24.53 25.08
N PHE A 127 -7.01 -24.23 23.95
CA PHE A 127 -5.56 -24.24 23.81
C PHE A 127 -4.88 -23.29 24.81
N PHE A 128 -5.45 -22.09 24.96
CA PHE A 128 -4.97 -21.04 25.85
C PHE A 128 -5.28 -21.35 27.32
N ILE A 129 -6.51 -21.78 27.64
CA ILE A 129 -6.90 -22.14 29.02
C ILE A 129 -5.99 -23.23 29.59
N LEU A 130 -5.72 -24.30 28.81
CA LEU A 130 -4.84 -25.39 29.23
C LEU A 130 -3.39 -24.94 29.46
N ARG A 131 -3.00 -23.77 28.95
CA ARG A 131 -1.68 -23.17 29.14
C ARG A 131 -1.69 -22.01 30.14
N GLY A 132 -2.82 -21.76 30.81
CA GLY A 132 -2.97 -20.65 31.75
C GLY A 132 -2.85 -19.28 31.08
N ILE A 133 -3.32 -19.15 29.84
CA ILE A 133 -3.32 -17.91 29.06
C ILE A 133 -4.76 -17.42 28.94
N ILE A 134 -5.01 -16.18 29.34
CA ILE A 134 -6.33 -15.55 29.28
C ILE A 134 -6.46 -14.81 27.96
N ILE A 135 -7.56 -15.05 27.25
CA ILE A 135 -7.95 -14.31 26.05
C ILE A 135 -9.33 -13.67 26.25
N PRO A 136 -9.67 -12.57 25.56
CA PRO A 136 -10.98 -11.91 25.74
C PRO A 136 -12.14 -12.88 25.50
N SER A 137 -13.22 -12.75 26.30
CA SER A 137 -14.36 -13.69 26.27
C SER A 137 -15.15 -13.70 24.96
N TYR A 138 -15.07 -12.63 24.18
CA TYR A 138 -15.80 -12.46 22.92
C TYR A 138 -15.05 -12.92 21.66
N THR A 139 -13.78 -13.32 21.79
CA THR A 139 -12.98 -13.79 20.64
C THR A 139 -13.62 -15.01 19.98
N VAL A 140 -13.53 -15.09 18.65
CA VAL A 140 -14.04 -16.21 17.85
C VAL A 140 -12.88 -16.77 17.05
N SER A 141 -12.33 -17.91 17.49
CA SER A 141 -11.19 -18.56 16.84
C SER A 141 -11.47 -18.88 15.37
N LEU A 142 -10.43 -19.18 14.59
CA LEU A 142 -10.60 -19.56 13.17
C LEU A 142 -11.60 -20.71 13.00
N SER A 143 -11.61 -21.70 13.89
CA SER A 143 -12.59 -22.80 13.86
C SER A 143 -14.05 -22.31 14.08
N GLY A 144 -14.23 -21.29 14.92
CA GLY A 144 -15.51 -20.62 15.15
C GLY A 144 -15.96 -19.83 13.91
N GLN A 145 -15.05 -19.09 13.29
CA GLN A 145 -15.33 -18.36 12.05
C GLN A 145 -15.67 -19.33 10.90
N MET A 146 -14.97 -20.46 10.79
CA MET A 146 -15.30 -21.55 9.88
C MET A 146 -16.68 -22.14 10.15
N SER A 147 -17.10 -22.23 11.42
CA SER A 147 -18.46 -22.66 11.78
C SER A 147 -19.53 -21.66 11.32
N TRP A 148 -19.27 -20.36 11.44
CA TRP A 148 -20.13 -19.32 10.88
C TRP A 148 -20.21 -19.41 9.37
N PHE A 149 -19.08 -19.62 8.70
CA PHE A 149 -19.02 -19.78 7.26
C PHE A 149 -19.83 -20.99 6.76
N ARG A 150 -19.69 -22.16 7.41
CA ARG A 150 -20.51 -23.34 7.09
C ARG A 150 -22.00 -23.05 7.23
N ARG A 151 -22.41 -22.39 8.32
CA ARG A 151 -23.80 -21.98 8.52
C ARG A 151 -24.26 -21.02 7.42
N TYR A 152 -23.45 -20.02 7.09
CA TYR A 152 -23.72 -19.08 6.01
C TYR A 152 -23.90 -19.82 4.67
N LEU A 153 -22.98 -20.70 4.28
CA LEU A 153 -23.07 -21.46 3.04
C LEU A 153 -24.35 -22.30 2.97
N ASN A 154 -24.79 -22.90 4.08
CA ASN A 154 -26.05 -23.64 4.15
C ASN A 154 -27.28 -22.74 3.96
N THR A 155 -27.20 -21.45 4.31
CA THR A 155 -28.30 -20.49 4.09
C THR A 155 -28.35 -19.94 2.66
N VAL A 156 -27.23 -19.86 1.95
CA VAL A 156 -27.15 -19.26 0.61
C VAL A 156 -26.95 -20.27 -0.51
N SER A 157 -26.94 -21.57 -0.20
CA SER A 157 -26.74 -22.66 -1.16
C SER A 157 -27.46 -23.92 -0.67
N SER A 158 -28.41 -24.39 -1.47
CA SER A 158 -29.32 -25.48 -1.11
C SER A 158 -28.64 -26.85 -1.17
N THR A 159 -27.75 -27.06 -2.15
CA THR A 159 -27.10 -28.36 -2.37
C THR A 159 -25.57 -28.31 -2.20
N PRO A 160 -24.89 -29.46 -2.00
CA PRO A 160 -23.43 -29.53 -2.06
C PRO A 160 -22.84 -29.00 -3.38
N ALA A 161 -23.52 -29.25 -4.51
CA ALA A 161 -23.08 -28.77 -5.82
C ALA A 161 -23.18 -27.24 -5.92
N ASP A 162 -24.25 -26.64 -5.41
CA ASP A 162 -24.39 -25.18 -5.36
C ASP A 162 -23.28 -24.54 -4.50
N ARG A 163 -22.96 -25.16 -3.35
CA ARG A 163 -21.85 -24.72 -2.50
C ARG A 163 -20.52 -24.78 -3.24
N ALA A 164 -20.24 -25.89 -3.94
CA ALA A 164 -19.01 -26.04 -4.70
C ALA A 164 -18.90 -24.99 -5.82
N ASN A 165 -19.98 -24.78 -6.59
CA ASN A 165 -20.01 -23.76 -7.65
C ASN A 165 -19.83 -22.34 -7.08
N ARG A 166 -20.46 -22.05 -5.95
CA ARG A 166 -20.33 -20.76 -5.25
C ARG A 166 -18.89 -20.52 -4.79
N LEU A 167 -18.24 -21.53 -4.23
CA LEU A 167 -16.85 -21.44 -3.78
C LEU A 167 -15.84 -21.40 -4.94
N ALA A 168 -16.13 -22.08 -6.05
CA ALA A 168 -15.33 -22.00 -7.26
C ALA A 168 -15.35 -20.60 -7.91
N ASN A 169 -16.41 -19.81 -7.63
CA ASN A 169 -16.56 -18.41 -8.03
C ASN A 169 -16.18 -17.41 -6.91
N ALA A 170 -15.51 -17.87 -5.86
CA ALA A 170 -15.08 -17.05 -4.73
C ALA A 170 -13.56 -16.92 -4.63
N LEU A 171 -13.11 -15.78 -4.09
CA LEU A 171 -11.81 -15.64 -3.46
C LEU A 171 -11.98 -15.87 -1.95
N ILE A 172 -11.21 -16.81 -1.39
CA ILE A 172 -11.12 -17.02 0.07
C ILE A 172 -9.84 -16.36 0.59
N LEU A 173 -9.97 -15.46 1.56
CA LEU A 173 -8.84 -14.79 2.20
C LEU A 173 -8.82 -15.12 3.70
N PHE A 174 -7.76 -15.77 4.15
CA PHE A 174 -7.50 -16.03 5.57
C PHE A 174 -6.61 -14.92 6.14
N GLY A 175 -7.13 -13.69 6.31
CA GLY A 175 -6.39 -12.52 6.81
C GLY A 175 -5.54 -12.79 8.05
N ASP A 176 -4.57 -11.91 8.33
CA ASP A 176 -3.64 -11.97 9.48
C ASP A 176 -4.39 -12.27 10.81
N VAL A 177 -4.14 -13.44 11.39
CA VAL A 177 -4.79 -13.93 12.63
C VAL A 177 -3.80 -14.45 13.66
N GLU A 178 -2.56 -14.69 13.28
CA GLU A 178 -1.60 -15.44 14.11
C GLU A 178 -0.95 -14.58 15.20
N ALA A 179 -0.97 -13.26 15.04
CA ALA A 179 -0.38 -12.30 15.97
C ALA A 179 -0.96 -12.47 17.37
N ASN A 180 -2.26 -12.77 17.48
CA ASN A 180 -2.96 -12.94 18.75
C ASN A 180 -2.47 -14.19 19.51
N ASP A 181 -2.24 -15.32 18.81
CA ASP A 181 -1.73 -16.55 19.42
C ASP A 181 -0.36 -16.35 20.07
N ILE A 182 0.50 -15.56 19.42
CA ILE A 182 1.84 -15.23 19.88
C ILE A 182 1.77 -14.20 21.02
N THR A 183 1.09 -13.08 20.80
CA THR A 183 1.15 -11.93 21.70
C THR A 183 0.42 -12.17 23.02
N TYR A 184 -0.74 -12.85 23.03
CA TYR A 184 -1.40 -13.22 24.29
C TYR A 184 -0.54 -14.08 25.18
N SER A 185 0.25 -14.96 24.57
CA SER A 185 1.18 -15.84 25.27
C SER A 185 2.35 -15.04 25.84
N LEU A 186 2.98 -14.18 25.03
CA LEU A 186 4.15 -13.41 25.45
C LEU A 186 3.83 -12.40 26.56
N ILE A 187 2.76 -11.62 26.43
CA ILE A 187 2.38 -10.61 27.45
C ILE A 187 1.98 -11.26 28.79
N GLN A 188 1.60 -12.54 28.77
CA GLN A 188 1.34 -13.35 29.97
C GLN A 188 2.55 -14.20 30.36
N ARG A 189 3.75 -13.70 30.06
CA ARG A 189 5.05 -14.20 30.54
C ARG A 189 5.40 -15.62 30.08
N LYS A 190 4.81 -16.10 28.98
CA LYS A 190 5.37 -17.29 28.31
C LYS A 190 6.68 -16.90 27.64
N SER A 191 7.69 -17.74 27.77
CA SER A 191 8.99 -17.48 27.15
C SER A 191 8.91 -17.59 25.62
N ILE A 192 9.82 -16.91 24.92
CA ILE A 192 9.98 -17.01 23.46
C ILE A 192 10.02 -18.48 23.01
N ARG A 193 10.78 -19.33 23.71
CA ARG A 193 10.88 -20.77 23.41
C ARG A 193 9.56 -21.51 23.59
N GLN A 194 8.77 -21.17 24.61
CA GLN A 194 7.44 -21.76 24.79
C GLN A 194 6.50 -21.34 23.65
N VAL A 195 6.47 -20.06 23.30
CA VAL A 195 5.60 -19.55 22.22
C VAL A 195 6.01 -20.09 20.86
N GLN A 196 7.32 -20.26 20.61
CA GLN A 196 7.83 -20.93 19.42
C GLN A 196 7.24 -22.35 19.25
N SER A 197 7.02 -23.08 20.35
CA SER A 197 6.41 -24.42 20.30
C SER A 197 4.93 -24.40 19.86
N TYR A 198 4.28 -23.23 19.84
CA TYR A 198 2.87 -23.09 19.45
C TYR A 198 2.72 -22.95 17.93
N ILE A 199 3.75 -22.46 17.24
CA ILE A 199 3.76 -22.18 15.79
C ILE A 199 3.23 -23.35 14.95
N PRO A 200 3.69 -24.61 15.14
CA PRO A 200 3.18 -25.73 14.36
C PRO A 200 1.68 -26.01 14.53
N TYR A 201 1.10 -25.66 15.69
CA TYR A 201 -0.35 -25.80 15.92
C TYR A 201 -1.12 -24.72 15.16
N VAL A 202 -0.63 -23.48 15.19
CA VAL A 202 -1.22 -22.34 14.50
C VAL A 202 -1.22 -22.59 12.99
N THR A 203 -0.06 -22.92 12.40
CA THR A 203 0.06 -23.21 10.96
C THR A 203 -0.84 -24.38 10.54
N ARG A 204 -0.88 -25.45 11.34
CA ARG A 204 -1.73 -26.60 11.05
C ARG A 204 -3.22 -26.24 11.03
N ALA A 205 -3.67 -25.41 11.97
CA ALA A 205 -5.06 -24.97 12.02
C ALA A 205 -5.45 -24.15 10.76
N GLN A 206 -4.58 -23.23 10.33
CA GLN A 206 -4.80 -22.46 9.09
C GLN A 206 -4.82 -23.36 7.84
N ILE A 207 -3.84 -24.25 7.70
CA ILE A 207 -3.76 -25.16 6.55
C ILE A 207 -4.93 -26.15 6.54
N ASN A 208 -5.42 -26.58 7.70
CA ASN A 208 -6.63 -27.40 7.79
C ASN A 208 -7.88 -26.63 7.35
N ALA A 209 -8.02 -25.36 7.75
CA ALA A 209 -9.14 -24.53 7.31
C ALA A 209 -9.10 -24.28 5.79
N ALA A 210 -7.91 -23.99 5.24
CA ALA A 210 -7.70 -23.85 3.80
C ALA A 210 -8.04 -25.16 3.06
N ARG A 211 -7.51 -26.29 3.52
CA ARG A 211 -7.83 -27.63 2.98
C ARG A 211 -9.33 -27.92 3.03
N GLU A 212 -10.02 -27.55 4.11
CA GLU A 212 -11.47 -27.73 4.23
C GLU A 212 -12.21 -26.97 3.11
N VAL A 213 -11.94 -25.68 2.92
CA VAL A 213 -12.63 -24.90 1.88
C VAL A 213 -12.29 -25.37 0.47
N ILE A 214 -11.06 -25.85 0.21
CA ILE A 214 -10.71 -26.47 -1.08
C ILE A 214 -11.56 -27.71 -1.32
N ARG A 215 -11.67 -28.59 -0.33
CA ARG A 215 -12.51 -29.80 -0.42
C ARG A 215 -13.99 -29.49 -0.59
N MET A 216 -14.44 -28.31 -0.15
CA MET A 216 -15.78 -27.82 -0.39
C MET A 216 -15.99 -27.21 -1.79
N GLY A 217 -14.93 -26.96 -2.55
CA GLY A 217 -14.99 -26.45 -3.94
C GLY A 217 -14.26 -25.12 -4.18
N ALA A 218 -13.57 -24.56 -3.19
CA ALA A 218 -12.81 -23.32 -3.39
C ALA A 218 -11.61 -23.55 -4.32
N THR A 219 -11.45 -22.67 -5.31
CA THR A 219 -10.37 -22.75 -6.31
C THR A 219 -9.35 -21.62 -6.19
N ARG A 220 -9.60 -20.61 -5.33
CA ARG A 220 -8.72 -19.44 -5.13
C ARG A 220 -8.62 -19.08 -3.66
N ILE A 221 -7.41 -19.16 -3.11
CA ILE A 221 -7.15 -18.94 -1.70
C ILE A 221 -5.92 -18.05 -1.52
N ILE A 222 -6.02 -17.09 -0.61
CA ILE A 222 -4.89 -16.29 -0.14
C ILE A 222 -4.69 -16.57 1.36
N LEU A 223 -3.44 -16.87 1.71
CA LEU A 223 -2.94 -17.06 3.07
C LEU A 223 -1.80 -16.05 3.29
N PRO A 224 -2.07 -14.86 3.87
CA PRO A 224 -1.04 -13.91 4.21
C PRO A 224 -0.14 -14.44 5.33
N GLY A 225 1.11 -13.98 5.33
CA GLY A 225 1.94 -14.01 6.54
C GLY A 225 1.54 -12.90 7.50
N ASN A 226 2.17 -12.91 8.66
CA ASN A 226 1.92 -11.93 9.72
C ASN A 226 2.88 -10.73 9.59
N ALA A 227 2.39 -9.53 9.92
CA ALA A 227 3.16 -8.28 10.00
C ALA A 227 4.32 -8.31 11.02
N PRO A 228 5.33 -7.41 10.97
CA PRO A 228 6.45 -7.34 11.92
C PRO A 228 5.99 -6.79 13.29
N ILE A 229 5.24 -7.58 14.06
CA ILE A 229 4.60 -7.11 15.31
C ILE A 229 5.57 -6.70 16.41
N GLY A 230 6.86 -7.08 16.32
CA GLY A 230 7.91 -6.56 17.19
C GLY A 230 8.09 -5.04 17.11
N CYS A 231 7.54 -4.41 16.06
CA CYS A 231 7.53 -2.96 15.87
C CYS A 231 6.29 -2.25 16.46
N TYR A 232 5.28 -2.99 16.92
CA TYR A 232 4.00 -2.41 17.30
C TYR A 232 4.10 -1.71 18.67
N PRO A 233 3.48 -0.53 18.86
CA PRO A 233 3.56 0.21 20.12
C PRO A 233 3.17 -0.61 21.36
N PHE A 234 2.16 -1.48 21.24
CA PHE A 234 1.74 -2.33 22.37
C PHE A 234 2.80 -3.38 22.73
N VAL A 235 3.41 -4.03 21.74
CA VAL A 235 4.47 -5.02 21.95
C VAL A 235 5.69 -4.36 22.58
N LEU A 236 6.09 -3.20 22.04
CA LEU A 236 7.22 -2.42 22.53
C LEU A 236 7.00 -1.87 23.96
N THR A 237 5.75 -1.74 24.39
CA THR A 237 5.40 -1.29 25.74
C THR A 237 5.29 -2.45 26.72
N GLU A 238 4.55 -3.50 26.37
CA GLU A 238 4.27 -4.63 27.26
C GLU A 238 5.46 -5.59 27.40
N LEU A 239 6.30 -5.69 26.36
CA LEU A 239 7.49 -6.56 26.32
C LEU A 239 8.79 -5.75 26.31
N ALA A 240 8.75 -4.52 26.82
CA ALA A 240 9.90 -3.64 26.85
C ALA A 240 11.10 -4.31 27.55
N SER A 241 12.23 -4.36 26.84
CA SER A 241 13.52 -4.73 27.42
C SER A 241 14.32 -3.49 27.81
N ALA A 242 15.04 -3.60 28.92
CA ALA A 242 16.02 -2.60 29.35
C ALA A 242 17.34 -2.71 28.56
N ASN A 243 17.58 -3.83 27.87
CA ASN A 243 18.78 -4.04 27.08
C ASN A 243 18.60 -3.48 25.65
N PRO A 244 19.36 -2.44 25.24
CA PRO A 244 19.27 -1.90 23.88
C PRO A 244 19.60 -2.93 22.81
N ALA A 245 20.41 -3.95 23.14
CA ALA A 245 20.75 -5.03 22.22
C ALA A 245 19.58 -5.99 21.91
N ASP A 246 18.41 -5.80 22.53
CA ASP A 246 17.21 -6.57 22.17
C ASP A 246 16.41 -5.91 21.03
N TYR A 247 16.76 -4.68 20.64
CA TYR A 247 16.06 -3.91 19.61
C TYR A 247 16.88 -3.74 18.33
N ASP A 248 16.26 -3.93 17.17
CA ASP A 248 16.90 -3.66 15.88
C ASP A 248 17.14 -2.16 15.61
N ASN A 249 17.75 -1.86 14.46
CA ASN A 249 18.09 -0.50 14.08
C ASN A 249 16.85 0.40 13.86
N MET A 250 15.66 -0.19 13.71
CA MET A 250 14.39 0.53 13.63
C MET A 250 13.74 0.69 15.01
N GLY A 251 14.29 0.06 16.05
CA GLY A 251 13.74 0.07 17.40
C GLY A 251 12.69 -1.01 17.65
N CYS A 252 12.59 -2.02 16.79
CA CYS A 252 11.68 -3.16 16.95
C CYS A 252 12.31 -4.27 17.80
N LEU A 253 11.52 -5.01 18.57
CA LEU A 253 12.02 -6.14 19.36
C LEU A 253 12.42 -7.32 18.45
N ARG A 254 13.72 -7.65 18.43
CA ARG A 254 14.28 -8.71 17.56
C ARG A 254 13.63 -10.06 17.82
N SER A 255 13.59 -10.49 19.08
CA SER A 255 13.09 -11.83 19.44
C SER A 255 11.63 -12.07 19.07
N VAL A 256 10.80 -11.01 19.06
CA VAL A 256 9.41 -11.10 18.62
C VAL A 256 9.32 -11.18 17.10
N ASN A 257 10.08 -10.34 16.40
CA ASN A 257 10.14 -10.38 14.93
C ASN A 257 10.73 -11.70 14.41
N ASP A 258 11.71 -12.28 15.09
CA ASP A 258 12.29 -13.59 14.76
C ASP A 258 11.24 -14.71 14.88
N LEU A 259 10.35 -14.65 15.89
CA LEU A 259 9.22 -15.58 16.00
C LEU A 259 8.24 -15.45 14.83
N ILE A 260 7.96 -14.21 14.40
CA ILE A 260 7.10 -13.97 13.24
C ILE A 260 7.73 -14.49 11.96
N ILE A 261 9.01 -14.20 11.74
CA ILE A 261 9.75 -14.73 10.58
C ILE A 261 9.69 -16.26 10.58
N LEU A 262 9.90 -16.90 11.74
CA LEU A 262 9.82 -18.35 11.85
C LEU A 262 8.40 -18.88 11.53
N LYS A 263 7.35 -18.22 12.03
CA LYS A 263 5.96 -18.58 11.72
C LYS A 263 5.65 -18.40 10.22
N ASN A 264 6.09 -17.31 9.62
CA ASN A 264 5.89 -17.02 8.19
C ASN A 264 6.62 -18.04 7.30
N ASN A 265 7.82 -18.46 7.67
CA ASN A 265 8.57 -19.50 6.97
C ASN A 265 7.91 -20.88 7.11
N ASP A 266 7.37 -21.21 8.29
CA ASP A 266 6.62 -22.45 8.53
C ASP A 266 5.32 -22.48 7.71
N LEU A 267 4.60 -21.35 7.63
CA LEU A 267 3.39 -21.21 6.81
C LEU A 267 3.69 -21.38 5.32
N GLN A 268 4.72 -20.73 4.79
CA GLN A 268 5.11 -20.86 3.37
C GLN A 268 5.43 -22.32 2.99
N GLN A 269 6.21 -23.02 3.81
CA GLN A 269 6.49 -24.44 3.60
C GLN A 269 5.21 -25.30 3.62
N ALA A 270 4.29 -25.00 4.53
CA ALA A 270 3.03 -25.73 4.61
C ALA A 270 2.09 -25.41 3.42
N ILE A 271 2.12 -24.18 2.91
CA ILE A 271 1.44 -23.78 1.67
C ILE A 271 1.99 -24.56 0.47
N ASP A 272 3.31 -24.77 0.38
CA ASP A 272 3.90 -25.58 -0.69
C ASP A 272 3.49 -27.06 -0.60
N GLY A 273 3.27 -27.57 0.62
CA GLY A 273 2.59 -28.85 0.83
C GLY A 273 1.15 -28.85 0.31
N LEU A 274 0.39 -27.81 0.63
CA LEU A 274 -1.01 -27.69 0.22
C LEU A 274 -1.17 -27.54 -1.30
N ARG A 275 -0.27 -26.81 -1.97
CA ARG A 275 -0.20 -26.70 -3.44
C ARG A 275 0.03 -28.05 -4.12
N ARG A 276 0.88 -28.89 -3.53
CA ARG A 276 1.11 -30.27 -4.00
C ARG A 276 -0.10 -31.17 -3.77
N GLU A 277 -0.81 -31.00 -2.66
CA GLU A 277 -2.06 -31.72 -2.38
C GLU A 277 -3.19 -31.31 -3.34
N PHE A 278 -3.23 -30.04 -3.76
CA PHE A 278 -4.28 -29.47 -4.61
C PHE A 278 -3.71 -28.69 -5.82
N PRO A 279 -3.16 -29.38 -6.84
CA PRO A 279 -2.46 -28.73 -7.96
C PRO A 279 -3.36 -27.87 -8.86
N ASN A 280 -4.68 -28.08 -8.80
CA ASN A 280 -5.66 -27.31 -9.59
C ASN A 280 -6.25 -26.12 -8.84
N THR A 281 -5.77 -25.84 -7.62
CA THR A 281 -6.22 -24.71 -6.80
C THR A 281 -5.17 -23.62 -6.83
N PHE A 282 -5.60 -22.39 -7.11
CA PHE A 282 -4.75 -21.22 -6.92
C PHE A 282 -4.59 -20.93 -5.43
N ILE A 283 -3.36 -21.08 -4.92
CA ILE A 283 -3.02 -20.84 -3.51
C ILE A 283 -1.87 -19.84 -3.46
N PHE A 284 -2.12 -18.65 -2.93
CA PHE A 284 -1.16 -17.56 -2.88
C PHE A 284 -0.78 -17.19 -1.44
N TYR A 285 0.50 -16.89 -1.25
CA TYR A 285 1.03 -16.36 -0.01
C TYR A 285 1.22 -14.86 -0.17
N ALA A 286 0.58 -14.06 0.69
CA ALA A 286 0.73 -12.61 0.67
C ALA A 286 1.76 -12.17 1.73
N ASP A 287 2.85 -11.54 1.31
CA ASP A 287 3.96 -11.13 2.18
C ASP A 287 3.67 -9.79 2.87
N PHE A 288 2.79 -9.84 3.87
CA PHE A 288 2.48 -8.68 4.72
C PHE A 288 3.71 -8.21 5.50
N TYR A 289 4.59 -9.12 5.91
CA TYR A 289 5.77 -8.79 6.71
C TYR A 289 6.66 -7.77 5.99
N ASN A 290 7.11 -8.10 4.77
CA ASN A 290 8.00 -7.22 4.02
C ASN A 290 7.27 -5.99 3.49
N SER A 291 5.98 -6.12 3.14
CA SER A 291 5.15 -4.99 2.71
C SER A 291 5.08 -3.91 3.79
N GLU A 292 4.75 -4.29 5.02
CA GLU A 292 4.68 -3.37 6.15
C GLU A 292 6.07 -2.87 6.59
N LEU A 293 7.08 -3.75 6.64
CA LEU A 293 8.44 -3.38 7.00
C LEU A 293 9.01 -2.29 6.07
N SER A 294 8.71 -2.38 4.77
CA SER A 294 9.14 -1.38 3.78
C SER A 294 8.55 0.02 4.06
N LEU A 295 7.30 0.06 4.53
CA LEU A 295 6.61 1.31 4.87
C LEU A 295 7.09 1.87 6.21
N LEU A 296 7.33 0.99 7.20
CA LEU A 296 7.86 1.37 8.50
C LEU A 296 9.25 2.00 8.40
N ARG A 297 10.12 1.54 7.48
CA ARG A 297 11.44 2.14 7.23
C ARG A 297 11.38 3.60 6.79
N ASN A 298 10.29 4.00 6.14
CA ASN A 298 10.06 5.36 5.67
C ASN A 298 9.28 6.21 6.69
N ASN A 299 8.86 5.61 7.80
CA ASN A 299 8.11 6.28 8.84
C ASN A 299 9.06 6.73 9.98
N ASN A 300 8.88 7.96 10.45
CA ASN A 300 9.75 8.56 11.44
C ASN A 300 9.45 8.14 12.89
N THR A 301 8.38 7.37 13.15
CA THR A 301 7.98 7.05 14.53
C THR A 301 7.16 5.76 14.68
N LEU A 302 7.53 4.93 15.67
CA LEU A 302 6.77 3.76 16.16
C LEU A 302 5.76 4.15 17.26
N ARG A 303 5.22 5.38 17.22
CA ARG A 303 4.25 5.89 18.20
C ARG A 303 2.83 5.80 17.63
N ALA A 304 1.87 5.52 18.50
CA ALA A 304 0.45 5.58 18.18
C ALA A 304 -0.08 7.03 18.11
N CYS A 305 -1.01 7.29 17.19
CA CYS A 305 -1.71 8.58 17.09
C CYS A 305 -2.68 8.80 18.27
N CYS A 306 -3.51 7.81 18.55
CA CYS A 306 -4.50 7.81 19.61
C CYS A 306 -4.03 6.93 20.77
N GLY A 307 -3.77 7.55 21.91
CA GLY A 307 -3.21 6.84 23.05
C GLY A 307 -2.60 7.77 24.08
N ILE A 308 -2.10 7.16 25.15
CA ILE A 308 -1.40 7.83 26.24
C ILE A 308 -0.31 6.92 26.76
N GLY A 309 0.73 7.50 27.36
CA GLY A 309 1.73 6.74 28.11
C GLY A 309 3.02 6.47 27.36
N GLY A 310 4.13 6.53 28.10
CA GLY A 310 5.44 6.06 27.67
C GLY A 310 5.98 6.61 26.34
N ARG A 311 7.00 5.91 25.84
CA ARG A 311 7.70 6.23 24.58
C ARG A 311 6.86 5.97 23.33
N TYR A 312 5.90 5.06 23.39
CA TYR A 312 5.14 4.61 22.21
C TYR A 312 3.70 5.11 22.17
N ASN A 313 3.31 5.97 23.14
CA ASN A 313 1.95 6.51 23.28
C ASN A 313 0.89 5.42 23.49
N TYR A 314 1.21 4.42 24.32
CA TYR A 314 0.34 3.29 24.59
C TYR A 314 0.32 2.92 26.09
N ASP A 315 -0.87 2.55 26.58
CA ASP A 315 -1.13 2.04 27.92
C ASP A 315 -2.30 1.03 27.83
N SER A 316 -2.04 -0.23 28.19
CA SER A 316 -3.03 -1.31 28.14
C SER A 316 -4.23 -1.10 29.07
N ARG A 317 -4.11 -0.23 30.07
CA ARG A 317 -5.19 0.11 31.01
C ARG A 317 -6.06 1.26 30.51
N ARG A 318 -5.55 2.08 29.60
CA ARG A 318 -6.21 3.28 29.06
C ARG A 318 -6.09 3.33 27.54
N PHE A 319 -6.86 2.46 26.89
CA PHE A 319 -6.89 2.33 25.43
C PHE A 319 -7.50 3.54 24.72
N CYS A 320 -7.15 3.72 23.44
CA CYS A 320 -7.78 4.69 22.55
C CYS A 320 -9.31 4.58 22.58
N GLY A 321 -10.03 5.68 22.82
CA GLY A 321 -11.49 5.69 23.04
C GLY A 321 -11.90 5.68 24.53
N SER A 322 -10.95 5.47 25.45
CA SER A 322 -11.18 5.72 26.87
C SER A 322 -11.26 7.22 27.17
N ARG A 323 -12.01 7.61 28.22
CA ARG A 323 -12.14 9.00 28.65
C ARG A 323 -10.76 9.64 28.91
N GLY A 324 -10.54 10.80 28.29
CA GLY A 324 -9.31 11.59 28.47
C GLY A 324 -8.08 10.97 27.81
N VAL A 325 -8.23 10.07 26.85
CA VAL A 325 -7.13 9.61 25.98
C VAL A 325 -7.12 10.48 24.72
N PRO A 326 -6.02 11.20 24.44
CA PRO A 326 -5.96 12.13 23.32
C PRO A 326 -5.77 11.43 21.98
N VAL A 327 -6.09 12.16 20.91
CA VAL A 327 -5.79 11.82 19.51
C VAL A 327 -4.76 12.83 18.99
N CYS A 328 -3.82 12.37 18.16
CA CYS A 328 -2.87 13.24 17.49
C CYS A 328 -3.58 14.25 16.56
N PRO A 329 -2.95 15.40 16.23
CA PRO A 329 -3.57 16.41 15.38
C PRO A 329 -3.84 15.97 13.94
N ASP A 330 -3.02 15.08 13.38
CA ASP A 330 -3.13 14.60 11.99
C ASP A 330 -2.83 13.09 11.91
N PRO A 331 -3.87 12.24 11.86
CA PRO A 331 -3.71 10.79 11.73
C PRO A 331 -2.94 10.35 10.49
N ASN A 332 -2.93 11.12 9.39
CA ASN A 332 -2.27 10.73 8.14
C ASN A 332 -0.73 10.73 8.23
N GLN A 333 -0.17 11.35 9.26
CA GLN A 333 1.27 11.36 9.53
C GLN A 333 1.73 10.19 10.41
N TYR A 334 0.78 9.38 10.91
CA TYR A 334 1.07 8.26 11.78
C TYR A 334 0.79 6.95 11.06
N PHE A 335 1.63 5.96 11.31
CA PHE A 335 1.41 4.61 10.83
C PHE A 335 0.41 3.86 11.71
N PHE A 336 0.58 3.99 13.03
CA PHE A 336 -0.27 3.36 14.03
C PHE A 336 -1.39 4.30 14.48
N TRP A 337 -2.64 3.85 14.35
CA TRP A 337 -3.80 4.57 14.86
C TRP A 337 -3.83 4.52 16.37
N ASP A 338 -3.91 3.32 16.93
CA ASP A 338 -3.72 3.05 18.36
C ASP A 338 -2.45 2.20 18.54
N GLY A 339 -2.25 1.56 19.70
CA GLY A 339 -1.04 0.77 19.88
C GLY A 339 -0.99 -0.57 19.15
N ILE A 340 -2.09 -0.98 18.51
CA ILE A 340 -2.31 -2.30 17.91
C ILE A 340 -2.67 -2.17 16.42
N HIS A 341 -3.45 -1.17 16.05
CA HIS A 341 -4.04 -1.04 14.72
C HIS A 341 -3.48 0.14 13.93
N LEU A 342 -3.63 0.07 12.61
CA LEU A 342 -3.08 1.05 11.68
C LEU A 342 -4.05 2.20 11.40
N THR A 343 -3.50 3.34 11.00
CA THR A 343 -4.30 4.46 10.48
C THR A 343 -4.90 4.12 9.13
N GLN A 344 -5.96 4.80 8.74
CA GLN A 344 -6.55 4.66 7.41
C GLN A 344 -5.49 4.88 6.31
N GLU A 345 -4.62 5.87 6.48
CA GLU A 345 -3.56 6.16 5.51
C GLU A 345 -2.53 5.02 5.42
N ALA A 346 -2.12 4.44 6.55
CA ALA A 346 -1.25 3.28 6.55
C ALA A 346 -1.91 2.04 5.91
N ASN A 347 -3.19 1.79 6.24
CA ASN A 347 -4.00 0.74 5.63
C ASN A 347 -4.08 0.88 4.10
N ASN A 348 -4.29 2.10 3.58
CA ASN A 348 -4.29 2.38 2.15
C ASN A 348 -2.93 2.06 1.49
N ARG A 349 -1.83 2.47 2.13
CA ARG A 349 -0.47 2.20 1.62
C ARG A 349 -0.14 0.72 1.58
N ILE A 350 -0.49 -0.03 2.64
CA ILE A 350 -0.30 -1.48 2.68
C ILE A 350 -1.13 -2.15 1.59
N SER A 351 -2.41 -1.80 1.47
CA SER A 351 -3.27 -2.35 0.43
C SER A 351 -2.71 -2.07 -0.97
N THR A 352 -2.21 -0.86 -1.21
CA THR A 352 -1.58 -0.49 -2.49
C THR A 352 -0.32 -1.31 -2.76
N ALA A 353 0.54 -1.51 -1.76
CA ALA A 353 1.75 -2.33 -1.88
C ALA A 353 1.41 -3.79 -2.22
N LEU A 354 0.41 -4.37 -1.56
CA LEU A 354 -0.04 -5.75 -1.80
C LEU A 354 -0.73 -5.93 -3.16
N GLN A 355 -1.43 -4.90 -3.65
CA GLN A 355 -2.17 -4.96 -4.92
C GLN A 355 -1.28 -5.13 -6.16
N ALA A 356 -0.07 -4.54 -6.14
CA ALA A 356 0.83 -4.55 -7.29
C ALA A 356 1.14 -5.98 -7.77
N ASP A 357 1.35 -6.90 -6.83
CA ASP A 357 1.63 -8.31 -7.12
C ASP A 357 0.35 -9.16 -7.17
N THR A 358 -0.69 -8.80 -6.41
CA THR A 358 -1.87 -9.66 -6.22
C THR A 358 -2.85 -9.61 -7.40
N LEU A 359 -3.09 -8.45 -8.01
CA LEU A 359 -4.15 -8.33 -9.04
C LEU A 359 -3.83 -9.08 -10.33
N SER A 360 -2.58 -8.99 -10.79
CA SER A 360 -2.09 -9.73 -11.96
C SER A 360 -2.12 -11.23 -11.71
N THR A 361 -1.63 -11.66 -10.55
CA THR A 361 -1.59 -13.07 -10.13
C THR A 361 -2.98 -13.69 -10.00
N LEU A 362 -3.99 -12.89 -9.66
CA LEU A 362 -5.40 -13.30 -9.61
C LEU A 362 -6.13 -13.26 -10.96
N ASN A 363 -5.45 -12.92 -12.06
CA ASN A 363 -6.04 -12.68 -13.38
C ASN A 363 -7.16 -11.63 -13.39
N CYS A 364 -7.05 -10.62 -12.52
CA CYS A 364 -7.96 -9.48 -12.54
C CYS A 364 -7.54 -8.48 -13.62
N THR A 365 -8.50 -8.00 -14.40
CA THR A 365 -8.30 -6.99 -15.45
C THR A 365 -9.00 -5.70 -15.04
N ARG A 366 -8.35 -4.55 -15.16
CA ARG A 366 -9.01 -3.26 -14.98
C ARG A 366 -9.53 -2.80 -16.35
N ASP A 367 -10.84 -2.61 -16.47
CA ASP A 367 -11.50 -2.01 -17.62
C ASP A 367 -11.11 -0.53 -17.65
N THR A 368 -10.07 -0.20 -18.42
CA THR A 368 -9.45 1.14 -18.47
C THR A 368 -10.29 2.17 -19.23
N LYS A 369 -11.62 2.23 -18.98
CA LYS A 369 -12.45 3.36 -19.42
C LYS A 369 -12.31 4.56 -18.48
N GLU A 370 -11.83 4.35 -17.26
CA GLU A 370 -11.22 5.42 -16.48
C GLU A 370 -9.77 5.57 -16.91
N LYS A 371 -9.44 6.79 -17.35
CA LYS A 371 -8.08 7.22 -17.67
C LYS A 371 -7.20 7.06 -16.44
N VAL A 372 -6.56 5.90 -16.32
CA VAL A 372 -5.46 5.67 -15.38
C VAL A 372 -4.36 6.67 -15.74
N LYS A 373 -4.20 7.69 -14.89
CA LYS A 373 -3.01 8.52 -14.84
C LYS A 373 -2.03 7.83 -13.89
N GLU A 374 -1.48 6.69 -14.28
CA GLU A 374 -0.40 6.07 -13.50
C GLU A 374 0.88 6.85 -13.74
N ILE A 375 1.46 7.35 -12.65
CA ILE A 375 2.86 7.73 -12.58
C ILE A 375 3.53 6.58 -11.83
N MET A 376 4.21 5.69 -12.54
CA MET A 376 5.04 4.67 -11.90
C MET A 376 6.40 5.28 -11.55
N VAL A 377 6.76 5.22 -10.27
CA VAL A 377 8.07 5.63 -9.74
C VAL A 377 8.87 4.39 -9.38
N TYR A 378 9.94 4.12 -10.12
CA TYR A 378 10.88 3.01 -9.86
C TYR A 378 12.21 3.55 -9.34
N ALA A 379 12.78 2.90 -8.31
CA ALA A 379 14.14 3.18 -7.83
C ALA A 379 15.06 1.99 -8.16
N THR A 380 15.99 2.14 -9.11
CA THR A 380 17.10 1.18 -9.28
C THR A 380 18.36 1.86 -9.81
N SER A 381 19.53 1.34 -9.43
CA SER A 381 20.86 1.88 -9.71
C SER A 381 21.57 1.10 -10.84
N SER A 382 21.20 1.33 -12.11
CA SER A 382 22.07 1.15 -13.32
C SER A 382 21.23 1.00 -14.61
N SER A 383 21.01 2.11 -15.33
CA SER A 383 19.90 2.16 -16.29
C SER A 383 20.21 1.83 -17.75
N MET A 384 21.45 1.74 -18.24
CA MET A 384 21.66 1.52 -19.70
C MET A 384 21.57 0.05 -20.09
N LYS A 385 22.05 -0.87 -19.23
CA LYS A 385 21.81 -2.31 -19.43
C LYS A 385 20.34 -2.64 -19.24
N ALA A 386 19.68 -2.08 -18.22
CA ALA A 386 18.25 -2.26 -18.01
C ALA A 386 17.41 -1.74 -19.18
N ILE A 387 17.76 -0.58 -19.77
CA ILE A 387 17.03 -0.05 -20.93
C ILE A 387 17.34 -0.85 -22.19
N CYS A 388 18.58 -1.23 -22.52
CA CYS A 388 18.79 -2.17 -23.62
C CYS A 388 18.03 -3.48 -23.38
N PHE A 389 17.98 -4.01 -22.14
CA PHE A 389 17.16 -5.17 -21.82
C PHE A 389 15.65 -4.94 -21.94
N ILE A 390 15.13 -3.78 -21.56
CA ILE A 390 13.71 -3.41 -21.70
C ILE A 390 13.39 -3.17 -23.18
N VAL A 391 14.27 -2.50 -23.91
CA VAL A 391 14.07 -2.09 -25.31
C VAL A 391 14.25 -3.29 -26.24
N PHE A 392 15.28 -4.13 -26.05
CA PHE A 392 15.39 -5.44 -26.70
C PHE A 392 14.27 -6.40 -26.25
N GLY A 393 13.92 -6.40 -24.96
CA GLY A 393 12.86 -7.25 -24.40
C GLY A 393 11.45 -6.86 -24.88
N LEU A 394 11.24 -5.58 -25.24
CA LEU A 394 10.03 -5.07 -25.89
C LEU A 394 10.12 -5.10 -27.44
N GLY A 395 11.22 -5.64 -28.00
CA GLY A 395 11.35 -5.86 -29.45
C GLY A 395 11.75 -4.64 -30.28
N PHE A 396 12.32 -3.60 -29.68
CA PHE A 396 12.86 -2.42 -30.36
C PHE A 396 14.39 -2.55 -30.55
N PRO A 397 14.91 -2.61 -31.78
CA PRO A 397 16.34 -2.88 -32.00
C PRO A 397 17.25 -1.64 -31.86
N GLU A 398 16.71 -0.41 -31.96
CA GLU A 398 17.51 0.83 -31.98
C GLU A 398 16.72 2.05 -31.46
N ILE A 399 17.40 2.99 -30.79
CA ILE A 399 16.85 4.28 -30.32
C ILE A 399 17.59 5.43 -31.02
N THR A 400 16.87 6.31 -31.70
CA THR A 400 17.46 7.43 -32.45
C THR A 400 17.46 8.73 -31.64
N ALA A 401 18.57 9.46 -31.63
CA ALA A 401 18.62 10.78 -31.00
C ALA A 401 17.82 11.82 -31.80
N TYR A 402 17.00 12.63 -31.14
CA TYR A 402 16.12 13.64 -31.76
C TYR A 402 16.86 14.56 -32.75
N LEU A 403 18.06 15.02 -32.36
CA LEU A 403 18.87 15.93 -33.18
C LEU A 403 19.52 15.26 -34.40
N SER A 404 19.46 13.94 -34.50
CA SER A 404 19.99 13.15 -35.64
C SER A 404 18.93 12.71 -36.64
N ILE A 405 17.65 13.05 -36.41
CA ILE A 405 16.54 12.59 -37.27
C ILE A 405 16.56 13.33 -38.62
N ASN A 406 16.69 12.57 -39.70
CA ASN A 406 16.83 13.04 -41.08
C ASN A 406 15.78 12.43 -42.07
N SER A 407 14.61 11.98 -41.56
CA SER A 407 13.47 11.27 -42.24
C SER A 407 13.64 9.75 -42.37
N SER A 408 12.61 8.88 -42.40
CA SER A 408 11.25 8.88 -41.83
C SER A 408 10.94 7.43 -41.40
N SER A 409 10.16 7.29 -40.32
CA SER A 409 9.90 6.07 -39.52
C SER A 409 10.99 5.73 -38.51
N VAL A 410 10.84 6.28 -37.31
CA VAL A 410 11.65 5.94 -36.14
C VAL A 410 10.73 5.36 -35.08
N ASN A 411 11.03 4.15 -34.60
CA ASN A 411 10.22 3.42 -33.63
C ASN A 411 10.51 3.84 -32.18
N ALA A 412 11.70 4.39 -31.91
CA ALA A 412 12.11 4.88 -30.60
C ALA A 412 12.97 6.16 -30.70
N ILE A 413 12.63 7.21 -29.95
CA ILE A 413 13.34 8.50 -30.00
C ILE A 413 13.81 8.95 -28.62
N MET A 414 15.06 9.43 -28.57
CA MET A 414 15.70 10.01 -27.40
C MET A 414 15.78 11.54 -27.53
N PHE A 415 15.19 12.28 -26.58
CA PHE A 415 15.19 13.75 -26.56
C PHE A 415 16.26 14.35 -25.65
N ALA A 416 16.92 13.50 -24.88
CA ALA A 416 17.68 13.95 -23.75
C ALA A 416 19.14 14.25 -24.05
N VAL A 417 19.69 15.16 -23.26
CA VAL A 417 21.04 15.69 -23.44
C VAL A 417 21.86 15.39 -22.19
N ALA A 418 23.02 14.78 -22.38
CA ALA A 418 23.92 14.38 -21.30
C ALA A 418 24.19 15.54 -20.33
N ARG A 419 24.14 15.24 -19.02
CA ARG A 419 24.42 16.18 -17.92
C ARG A 419 23.44 17.35 -17.80
N SER A 420 22.24 17.23 -18.37
CA SER A 420 21.26 18.31 -18.28
C SER A 420 20.48 18.28 -16.97
N PRO A 421 20.22 19.44 -16.34
CA PRO A 421 19.34 19.54 -15.19
C PRO A 421 17.87 19.54 -15.60
N VAL A 422 16.99 19.27 -14.64
CA VAL A 422 15.54 19.47 -14.77
C VAL A 422 15.24 20.96 -14.88
N LEU A 423 15.82 21.78 -13.99
CA LEU A 423 15.52 23.20 -13.88
C LEU A 423 16.25 24.03 -14.95
N ASP A 424 15.66 25.16 -15.31
CA ASP A 424 16.25 26.06 -16.31
C ASP A 424 17.54 26.72 -15.83
N ARG A 425 18.44 27.05 -16.77
CA ARG A 425 19.71 27.74 -16.44
C ARG A 425 19.50 29.00 -15.61
N SER A 426 18.45 29.77 -15.86
CA SER A 426 18.11 30.98 -15.10
C SER A 426 17.89 30.69 -13.61
N PHE A 427 17.35 29.51 -13.26
CA PHE A 427 17.17 29.07 -11.89
C PHE A 427 18.50 28.97 -11.13
N PHE A 428 19.53 28.43 -11.81
CA PHE A 428 20.87 28.28 -11.26
C PHE A 428 21.62 29.61 -11.22
N THR A 429 21.56 30.40 -12.29
CA THR A 429 22.23 31.71 -12.37
C THR A 429 21.76 32.65 -11.26
N THR A 430 20.45 32.71 -10.99
CA THR A 430 19.88 33.54 -9.90
C THR A 430 20.31 33.11 -8.50
N ARG A 431 20.82 31.88 -8.35
CA ARG A 431 21.34 31.32 -7.10
C ARG A 431 22.88 31.26 -7.06
N GLY A 432 23.52 31.89 -8.05
CA GLY A 432 24.97 31.91 -8.20
C GLY A 432 25.56 30.51 -8.37
N ILE A 433 24.88 29.63 -9.10
CA ILE A 433 25.34 28.30 -9.48
C ILE A 433 25.61 28.32 -10.99
N ARG A 434 26.82 27.98 -11.40
CA ARG A 434 27.24 27.88 -12.80
C ARG A 434 26.97 26.48 -13.34
N ILE A 435 26.28 26.36 -14.46
CA ILE A 435 26.11 25.09 -15.17
C ILE A 435 26.77 25.18 -16.56
N PRO A 436 27.29 24.08 -17.13
CA PRO A 436 27.95 24.09 -18.42
C PRO A 436 27.06 24.67 -19.53
N SER A 437 27.67 25.38 -20.49
CA SER A 437 26.92 26.14 -21.52
C SER A 437 26.11 25.26 -22.47
N TYR A 438 26.46 23.98 -22.61
CA TYR A 438 25.84 23.00 -23.50
C TYR A 438 24.64 22.24 -22.88
N THR A 439 24.33 22.43 -21.59
CA THR A 439 23.21 21.73 -20.94
C THR A 439 21.86 22.21 -21.44
N VAL A 440 20.87 21.31 -21.52
CA VAL A 440 19.52 21.59 -22.02
C VAL A 440 18.47 21.14 -21.02
N SER A 441 17.76 22.08 -20.39
CA SER A 441 16.79 21.77 -19.34
C SER A 441 15.63 20.90 -19.81
N LEU A 442 14.94 20.23 -18.87
CA LEU A 442 13.75 19.42 -19.15
C LEU A 442 12.69 20.20 -19.94
N SER A 443 12.53 21.50 -19.64
CA SER A 443 11.58 22.36 -20.34
C SER A 443 11.89 22.47 -21.84
N VAL A 444 13.18 22.54 -22.20
CA VAL A 444 13.64 22.61 -23.59
C VAL A 444 13.52 21.25 -24.26
N GLN A 445 13.87 20.15 -23.58
CA GLN A 445 13.64 18.80 -24.10
C GLN A 445 12.14 18.53 -24.36
N MET A 446 11.27 19.00 -23.46
CA MET A 446 9.81 18.96 -23.63
C MET A 446 9.34 19.82 -24.81
N SER A 447 10.03 20.91 -25.14
CA SER A 447 9.74 21.71 -26.34
C SER A 447 10.09 20.94 -27.62
N TRP A 448 11.21 20.20 -27.61
CA TRP A 448 11.61 19.33 -28.73
C TRP A 448 10.62 18.19 -28.93
N PHE A 449 10.18 17.57 -27.84
CA PHE A 449 9.14 16.55 -27.86
C PHE A 449 7.84 17.07 -28.50
N LYS A 450 7.35 18.24 -28.07
CA LYS A 450 6.17 18.88 -28.67
C LYS A 450 6.36 19.19 -30.15
N LYS A 451 7.54 19.71 -30.52
CA LYS A 451 7.88 20.02 -31.92
C LYS A 451 7.86 18.75 -32.78
N TYR A 452 8.43 17.66 -32.29
CA TYR A 452 8.40 16.37 -32.97
C TYR A 452 6.97 15.82 -33.12
N LEU A 453 6.16 15.89 -32.06
CA LEU A 453 4.75 15.46 -32.15
C LEU A 453 4.00 16.23 -33.23
N ASN A 454 4.26 17.52 -33.40
CA ASN A 454 3.65 18.32 -34.47
C ASN A 454 4.11 17.91 -35.88
N THR A 455 5.27 17.24 -36.02
CA THR A 455 5.71 16.71 -37.33
C THR A 455 5.06 15.37 -37.69
N ILE A 456 4.62 14.59 -36.68
CA ILE A 456 4.04 13.26 -36.90
C ILE A 456 2.55 13.16 -36.61
N CYS A 457 1.93 14.19 -36.03
CA CYS A 457 0.52 14.20 -35.70
C CYS A 457 -0.18 15.38 -36.38
N SER A 458 -1.20 15.10 -37.18
CA SER A 458 -1.92 16.14 -37.93
C SER A 458 -2.98 16.85 -37.08
N THR A 459 -3.46 16.22 -36.00
CA THR A 459 -4.51 16.77 -35.12
C THR A 459 -4.25 16.42 -33.65
N PRO A 460 -4.87 17.13 -32.68
CA PRO A 460 -4.82 16.75 -31.27
C PRO A 460 -5.36 15.34 -30.98
N THR A 461 -6.38 14.90 -31.71
CA THR A 461 -6.96 13.56 -31.58
C THR A 461 -6.00 12.48 -32.09
N ASP A 462 -5.34 12.73 -33.22
CA ASP A 462 -4.30 11.83 -33.75
C ASP A 462 -3.10 11.74 -32.79
N ARG A 463 -2.67 12.88 -32.24
CA ARG A 463 -1.64 12.93 -31.19
C ARG A 463 -2.02 12.10 -29.96
N ALA A 464 -3.25 12.26 -29.46
CA ALA A 464 -3.71 11.48 -28.32
C ALA A 464 -3.77 9.97 -28.64
N LYS A 465 -4.23 9.60 -29.84
CA LYS A 465 -4.26 8.20 -30.31
C LYS A 465 -2.86 7.60 -30.38
N LYS A 466 -1.89 8.32 -30.94
CA LYS A 466 -0.49 7.87 -31.04
C LYS A 466 0.17 7.77 -29.67
N LEU A 467 -0.02 8.77 -28.82
CA LEU A 467 0.54 8.76 -27.46
C LEU A 467 -0.11 7.72 -26.55
N SER A 468 -1.38 7.37 -26.76
CA SER A 468 -2.04 6.32 -25.97
C SER A 468 -1.47 4.92 -26.22
N LYS A 469 -0.73 4.74 -27.32
CA LYS A 469 0.02 3.53 -27.66
C LYS A 469 1.52 3.68 -27.40
N ALA A 470 1.96 4.84 -26.93
CA ALA A 470 3.35 5.13 -26.72
C ALA A 470 3.76 4.95 -25.26
N LEU A 471 4.96 4.42 -25.05
CA LEU A 471 5.62 4.46 -23.75
C LEU A 471 6.50 5.71 -23.68
N VAL A 472 6.26 6.57 -22.69
CA VAL A 472 7.08 7.76 -22.41
C VAL A 472 7.87 7.52 -21.14
N LEU A 473 9.19 7.52 -21.25
CA LEU A 473 10.12 7.36 -20.13
C LEU A 473 10.81 8.69 -19.86
N PHE A 474 10.75 9.21 -18.64
CA PHE A 474 11.58 10.33 -18.18
C PHE A 474 12.93 9.84 -17.65
N GLY A 475 13.94 10.71 -17.68
CA GLY A 475 15.28 10.41 -17.15
C GLY A 475 15.47 10.79 -15.69
N ASP A 476 16.48 10.21 -15.03
CA ASP A 476 17.02 10.69 -13.76
C ASP A 476 17.84 11.97 -14.00
N GLU A 477 17.12 13.07 -14.19
CA GLU A 477 17.71 14.40 -14.40
C GLU A 477 17.95 15.15 -13.08
N GLU A 478 17.28 14.74 -11.99
CA GLU A 478 17.33 15.42 -10.69
C GLU A 478 18.74 15.40 -10.07
N ALA A 479 19.53 14.35 -10.36
CA ALA A 479 20.89 14.22 -9.88
C ALA A 479 21.79 15.37 -10.35
N ASN A 480 21.55 15.93 -11.55
CA ASN A 480 22.34 17.05 -12.08
C ASN A 480 22.02 18.36 -11.35
N ASP A 481 20.74 18.62 -11.02
CA ASP A 481 20.31 19.80 -10.26
C ASP A 481 20.95 19.88 -8.87
N ILE A 482 21.24 18.72 -8.27
CA ILE A 482 21.91 18.59 -6.98
C ILE A 482 23.43 18.70 -7.17
N THR A 483 23.98 17.97 -8.12
CA THR A 483 25.42 17.85 -8.37
C THR A 483 26.09 19.20 -8.67
N TYR A 484 25.49 20.04 -9.52
CA TYR A 484 26.10 21.32 -9.89
C TYR A 484 26.28 22.27 -8.71
N SER A 485 25.38 22.22 -7.74
CA SER A 485 25.47 23.01 -6.52
C SER A 485 26.51 22.46 -5.53
N LEU A 486 26.60 21.14 -5.42
CA LEU A 486 27.55 20.49 -4.51
C LEU A 486 29.01 20.70 -4.95
N ILE A 487 29.31 20.55 -6.25
CA ILE A 487 30.64 20.83 -6.84
C ILE A 487 31.05 22.28 -6.59
N GLN A 488 30.10 23.21 -6.59
CA GLN A 488 30.32 24.63 -6.29
C GLN A 488 30.24 24.97 -4.80
N ARG A 489 30.37 23.96 -3.94
CA ARG A 489 30.44 24.07 -2.47
C ARG A 489 29.23 24.76 -1.84
N LYS A 490 28.05 24.74 -2.48
CA LYS A 490 26.81 25.21 -1.84
C LYS A 490 26.48 24.31 -0.65
N SER A 491 25.85 24.88 0.38
CA SER A 491 25.49 24.11 1.58
C SER A 491 24.38 23.11 1.28
N ILE A 492 24.32 22.02 2.05
CA ILE A 492 23.25 21.01 1.94
C ILE A 492 21.87 21.67 2.14
N ARG A 493 21.74 22.59 3.10
CA ARG A 493 20.51 23.38 3.29
C ARG A 493 20.13 24.20 2.05
N HIS A 494 21.12 24.76 1.35
CA HIS A 494 20.88 25.47 0.09
C HIS A 494 20.35 24.53 -0.99
N VAL A 495 20.92 23.33 -1.12
CA VAL A 495 20.44 22.31 -2.08
C VAL A 495 19.02 21.84 -1.73
N GLN A 496 18.77 21.49 -0.47
CA GLN A 496 17.46 21.06 0.02
C GLN A 496 16.37 22.10 -0.24
N SER A 497 16.70 23.39 -0.16
CA SER A 497 15.73 24.47 -0.37
C SER A 497 15.06 24.45 -1.74
N TYR A 498 15.67 23.81 -2.74
CA TYR A 498 15.11 23.77 -4.09
C TYR A 498 14.76 22.39 -4.65
N ILE A 499 15.02 21.30 -3.92
CA ILE A 499 14.60 19.94 -4.31
C ILE A 499 13.09 19.88 -4.64
N PRO A 500 12.17 20.49 -3.87
CA PRO A 500 10.75 20.48 -4.22
C PRO A 500 10.43 21.10 -5.59
N TYR A 501 11.25 22.02 -6.09
CA TYR A 501 11.07 22.62 -7.41
C TYR A 501 11.49 21.66 -8.53
N VAL A 502 12.56 20.88 -8.31
CA VAL A 502 13.03 19.83 -9.22
C VAL A 502 11.93 18.78 -9.41
N THR A 503 11.47 18.20 -8.31
CA THR A 503 10.40 17.18 -8.33
C THR A 503 9.10 17.73 -8.92
N LYS A 504 8.74 18.98 -8.59
CA LYS A 504 7.56 19.63 -9.18
C LYS A 504 7.68 19.82 -10.69
N ALA A 505 8.87 20.18 -11.19
CA ALA A 505 9.10 20.36 -12.62
C ALA A 505 8.97 19.03 -13.39
N GLN A 506 9.53 17.93 -12.86
CA GLN A 506 9.36 16.60 -13.45
C GLN A 506 7.91 16.12 -13.45
N ILE A 507 7.20 16.25 -12.32
CA ILE A 507 5.78 15.91 -12.22
C ILE A 507 4.95 16.74 -13.21
N ASN A 508 5.26 18.02 -13.37
CA ASN A 508 4.55 18.87 -14.32
C ASN A 508 4.80 18.46 -15.77
N ALA A 509 6.02 18.08 -16.13
CA ALA A 509 6.34 17.58 -17.46
C ALA A 509 5.59 16.26 -17.74
N ALA A 510 5.58 15.32 -16.80
CA ALA A 510 4.79 14.09 -16.95
C ALA A 510 3.29 14.35 -17.08
N ARG A 511 2.74 15.23 -16.24
CA ARG A 511 1.33 15.67 -16.35
C ARG A 511 1.04 16.30 -17.71
N GLU A 512 1.97 17.04 -18.27
CA GLU A 512 1.82 17.64 -19.58
C GLU A 512 1.76 16.58 -20.69
N VAL A 513 2.64 15.57 -20.66
CA VAL A 513 2.60 14.46 -21.62
C VAL A 513 1.30 13.65 -21.49
N ILE A 514 0.83 13.42 -20.27
CA ILE A 514 -0.47 12.78 -20.00
C ILE A 514 -1.63 13.62 -20.57
N LYS A 515 -1.59 14.95 -20.43
CA LYS A 515 -2.60 15.84 -21.02
C LYS A 515 -2.62 15.78 -22.55
N MET A 516 -1.49 15.46 -23.19
CA MET A 516 -1.42 15.26 -24.64
C MET A 516 -1.99 13.91 -25.10
N GLY A 517 -2.28 13.00 -24.17
CA GLY A 517 -2.93 11.72 -24.43
C GLY A 517 -2.08 10.48 -24.16
N ALA A 518 -0.88 10.64 -23.56
CA ALA A 518 -0.09 9.50 -23.13
C ALA A 518 -0.77 8.77 -21.95
N THR A 519 -0.79 7.45 -22.03
CA THR A 519 -1.38 6.56 -21.03
C THR A 519 -0.34 5.73 -20.28
N ARG A 520 0.89 5.64 -20.80
CA ARG A 520 2.02 4.92 -20.20
C ARG A 520 3.18 5.90 -20.02
N VAL A 521 3.35 6.43 -18.80
CA VAL A 521 4.41 7.39 -18.45
C VAL A 521 5.20 6.88 -17.25
N ILE A 522 6.51 6.73 -17.40
CA ILE A 522 7.42 6.31 -16.33
C ILE A 522 8.25 7.52 -15.88
N LEU A 523 8.25 7.77 -14.58
CA LEU A 523 9.10 8.77 -13.92
C LEU A 523 10.04 8.03 -12.95
N PRO A 524 11.31 7.78 -13.29
CA PRO A 524 12.22 7.09 -12.38
C PRO A 524 12.47 7.95 -11.12
N GLY A 525 12.61 7.28 -9.98
CA GLY A 525 13.14 7.88 -8.75
C GLY A 525 14.67 7.79 -8.72
N ASN A 526 15.30 8.66 -7.94
CA ASN A 526 16.76 8.80 -7.92
C ASN A 526 17.48 7.67 -7.18
N ALA A 527 18.68 7.33 -7.66
CA ALA A 527 19.69 6.61 -6.88
C ALA A 527 20.34 7.54 -5.82
N PRO A 528 20.84 7.01 -4.69
CA PRO A 528 21.49 7.82 -3.65
C PRO A 528 22.77 8.50 -4.18
N ILE A 529 22.67 9.83 -4.40
CA ILE A 529 23.71 10.67 -5.01
C ILE A 529 25.02 10.69 -4.19
N GLY A 530 24.96 10.42 -2.89
CA GLY A 530 26.14 10.32 -2.02
C GLY A 530 27.12 9.20 -2.38
N CYS A 531 26.72 8.26 -3.25
CA CYS A 531 27.53 7.13 -3.65
C CYS A 531 28.30 7.34 -4.98
N TYR A 532 28.18 8.51 -5.63
CA TYR A 532 28.90 8.77 -6.88
C TYR A 532 30.40 9.00 -6.63
N PRO A 533 31.30 8.28 -7.34
CA PRO A 533 32.75 8.37 -7.13
C PRO A 533 33.32 9.80 -7.22
N PHE A 534 32.78 10.64 -8.11
CA PHE A 534 33.25 12.01 -8.27
C PHE A 534 32.85 12.93 -7.09
N ILE A 535 31.69 12.71 -6.46
CA ILE A 535 31.24 13.45 -5.26
C ILE A 535 32.07 13.04 -4.04
N LEU A 536 32.38 11.74 -3.92
CA LEU A 536 33.29 11.22 -2.89
C LEU A 536 34.70 11.80 -3.02
N THR A 537 35.14 12.14 -4.23
CA THR A 537 36.50 12.68 -4.46
C THR A 537 36.59 14.19 -4.20
N GLU A 538 35.57 14.99 -4.55
CA GLU A 538 35.59 16.45 -4.32
C GLU A 538 35.18 16.88 -2.90
N LEU A 539 34.37 16.08 -2.19
CA LEU A 539 33.88 16.42 -0.85
C LEU A 539 34.61 15.67 0.28
N ALA A 540 35.61 14.83 -0.02
CA ALA A 540 36.37 14.05 0.97
C ALA A 540 37.09 14.88 2.05
N SER A 541 37.33 16.17 1.84
CA SER A 541 38.01 17.03 2.82
C SER A 541 37.08 17.64 3.88
N ASP A 542 35.77 17.37 3.80
CA ASP A 542 34.75 17.98 4.64
C ASP A 542 33.77 16.87 5.00
N ASN A 543 33.49 16.62 6.27
CA ASN A 543 32.71 15.48 6.81
C ASN A 543 31.22 15.41 6.35
N ARG A 544 30.89 15.89 5.16
CA ARG A 544 29.58 16.08 4.55
C ARG A 544 29.02 14.84 3.84
N CYS A 545 29.82 13.78 3.63
CA CYS A 545 29.32 12.51 3.07
C CYS A 545 28.39 11.75 4.04
N ASN A 546 28.50 11.96 5.35
CA ASN A 546 27.61 11.35 6.35
C ASN A 546 26.15 11.86 6.33
N PHE A 547 25.85 12.88 5.51
CA PHE A 547 24.49 13.39 5.39
C PHE A 547 23.69 12.77 4.24
N PHE A 548 24.36 12.27 3.20
CA PHE A 548 23.69 11.54 2.12
C PHE A 548 23.46 10.06 2.44
N THR A 549 24.05 9.56 3.52
CA THR A 549 23.72 8.28 4.17
C THR A 549 22.47 8.35 5.06
N GLN A 550 21.76 9.49 5.09
CA GLN A 550 20.45 9.64 5.74
C GLN A 550 19.28 9.68 4.73
N SER A 551 19.52 9.22 3.49
CA SER A 551 18.46 8.65 2.64
C SER A 551 18.33 7.15 2.97
N PRO A 552 17.15 6.50 2.88
CA PRO A 552 16.87 5.17 3.46
C PRO A 552 17.63 3.98 2.82
N MET A 553 18.67 4.23 2.02
CA MET A 553 19.38 3.20 1.27
C MET A 553 20.86 3.20 1.64
N GLY A 554 21.33 2.03 2.09
CA GLY A 554 22.60 1.80 2.78
C GLY A 554 23.90 2.21 2.07
N GLY A 555 25.01 2.04 2.81
CA GLY A 555 26.33 2.62 2.55
C GLY A 555 27.02 2.21 1.23
N CYS A 556 28.01 3.03 0.87
CA CYS A 556 28.77 2.95 -0.38
C CYS A 556 29.63 1.66 -0.46
N GLY A 557 29.16 0.65 -1.19
CA GLY A 557 29.96 -0.48 -1.62
C GLY A 557 30.97 -0.05 -2.70
N VAL A 558 32.24 -0.35 -2.46
CA VAL A 558 33.39 -0.01 -3.31
C VAL A 558 33.38 -0.84 -4.59
N GLY A 559 33.27 -0.19 -5.76
CA GLY A 559 33.62 -0.82 -7.03
C GLY A 559 32.85 -0.34 -8.26
N GLY A 560 33.41 0.67 -8.96
CA GLY A 560 33.34 0.73 -10.42
C GLY A 560 32.34 1.71 -11.06
N ARG A 561 32.86 2.92 -11.32
CA ARG A 561 32.59 3.87 -12.45
C ARG A 561 31.15 4.36 -12.70
N SER A 562 31.07 5.69 -12.81
CA SER A 562 29.97 6.63 -13.11
C SER A 562 29.05 6.20 -14.27
N ASP A 563 27.79 6.69 -14.35
CA ASP A 563 27.12 7.22 -15.59
C ASP A 563 25.59 7.55 -15.46
N PHE A 564 25.05 8.39 -16.38
CA PHE A 564 23.84 9.27 -16.36
C PHE A 564 22.59 8.78 -17.20
N PHE A 565 21.32 9.29 -16.98
CA PHE A 565 20.07 8.83 -17.69
C PHE A 565 18.94 9.88 -18.03
N PHE A 566 17.96 9.52 -18.91
CA PHE A 566 17.34 10.33 -20.00
C PHE A 566 15.82 10.11 -20.39
N LEU A 567 15.21 11.00 -21.21
CA LEU A 567 13.82 11.00 -21.78
C LEU A 567 13.63 10.26 -23.14
N SER A 568 12.75 9.24 -23.26
CA SER A 568 12.50 8.42 -24.48
C SER A 568 11.03 8.11 -24.81
N LEU A 569 10.70 7.91 -26.10
CA LEU A 569 9.36 7.56 -26.62
C LEU A 569 9.40 6.26 -27.46
N PHE A 570 8.48 5.29 -27.23
CA PHE A 570 8.36 4.03 -28.01
C PHE A 570 6.93 3.84 -28.56
N PHE A 571 6.74 3.24 -29.74
CA PHE A 571 5.41 2.94 -30.31
C PHE A 571 5.20 1.42 -30.52
N ASP A 572 4.10 0.84 -30.00
CA ASP A 572 3.72 -0.57 -30.28
C ASP A 572 3.49 -0.79 -31.79
N LYS A 573 4.03 -1.90 -32.33
CA LYS A 573 3.85 -2.33 -33.74
C LYS A 573 2.38 -2.57 -34.10
#